data_AF-A0A223RYU8-F1
#
_entry.id   AF-A0A223RYU8-F1
#
_cell.length_a   1.000
_cell.length_b   1.000
_cell.length_c   1.000
_cell.angle_alpha   90.00
_cell.angle_beta   90.00
_cell.angle_gamma   90.00
#
_symmetry.space_group_name_H-M   'P 1'
#
loop_
_entity.id
_entity.type
_entity.pdbx_description
1 polymer ?
#
loop_
_entity_poly.entity_id
_entity_poly.type
_entity_poly.pdbx_seq_one_letter_code
_entity_poly.pdbx_strand_id
1 'polypeptide(L)' 'MNGQHISTSRAAVENWYKSSYSRANGCVEVGSGRHVIGVRDSKLGQAGPVLTLTPAVWSAFTTALRGGRFD' A
#
# COMPACT_ATOMS: atom_id res chain seq x y z
N MET A 1 -20.88 -16.32 25.78
CA MET A 1 -21.56 -15.12 25.23
C MET A 1 -21.16 -13.98 26.15
N ASN A 2 -20.26 -13.06 25.81
CA ASN A 2 -20.18 -12.24 24.61
C ASN A 2 -18.72 -12.00 24.20
N GLY A 3 -18.50 -12.09 22.89
CA GLY A 3 -17.20 -12.00 22.26
C GLY A 3 -16.56 -10.64 22.42
N GLN A 4 -15.26 -10.66 22.69
CA GLN A 4 -14.39 -9.52 22.52
C GLN A 4 -14.45 -9.12 21.03
N HIS A 5 -15.03 -7.95 20.75
CA HIS A 5 -14.85 -7.31 19.46
C HIS A 5 -13.37 -6.97 19.34
N ILE A 6 -12.66 -7.69 18.49
CA ILE A 6 -11.34 -7.29 18.01
C ILE A 6 -11.56 -5.99 17.25
N SER A 7 -11.40 -4.85 17.94
CA SER A 7 -11.41 -3.54 17.32
C SER A 7 -10.05 -3.34 16.65
N THR A 8 -9.80 -4.08 15.57
CA THR A 8 -8.74 -3.74 14.64
C THR A 8 -9.17 -2.42 14.04
N SER A 9 -8.60 -1.30 14.48
CA SER A 9 -8.62 -0.09 13.69
C SER A 9 -8.04 -0.47 12.33
N ARG A 10 -8.90 -0.70 11.32
CA ARG A 10 -8.43 -0.79 9.94
C ARG A 10 -7.78 0.55 9.71
N ALA A 11 -6.46 0.59 9.63
CA ALA A 11 -5.79 1.77 9.15
C ALA A 11 -6.41 2.05 7.77
N ALA A 12 -7.28 3.05 7.70
CA ALA A 12 -8.02 3.34 6.50
C ALA A 12 -7.01 3.92 5.51
N VAL A 13 -6.64 3.11 4.52
CA VAL A 13 -5.84 3.59 3.39
C VAL A 13 -6.81 4.23 2.42
N GLU A 14 -6.66 5.53 2.24
CA GLU A 14 -7.50 6.37 1.41
C GLU A 14 -6.65 6.98 0.28
N ASN A 15 -7.26 7.77 -0.61
CA ASN A 15 -6.54 8.53 -1.65
C ASN A 15 -5.62 7.67 -2.53
N TRP A 16 -6.19 6.62 -3.14
CA TRP A 16 -5.46 5.72 -4.03
C TRP A 16 -5.03 6.42 -5.32
N TYR A 17 -3.75 6.29 -5.66
CA TYR A 17 -3.16 6.77 -6.90
C TYR A 17 -2.59 5.59 -7.69
N LYS A 18 -2.98 5.49 -8.96
CA LYS A 18 -2.46 4.51 -9.91
C LYS A 18 -1.19 5.00 -10.58
N SER A 19 -0.17 4.15 -10.65
CA SER A 19 1.09 4.49 -11.33
C SER A 19 0.88 4.82 -12.81
N SER A 20 1.51 5.90 -13.29
CA SER A 20 1.56 6.26 -14.72
C SER A 20 2.29 5.23 -15.58
N TYR A 21 3.08 4.35 -14.97
CA TYR A 21 3.79 3.25 -15.63
C TYR A 21 2.95 1.97 -15.73
N SER A 22 1.66 2.02 -15.39
CA SER A 22 0.70 0.89 -15.47
C SER A 22 0.34 0.54 -16.93
N ARG A 23 1.34 0.11 -17.71
CA ARG A 23 1.18 -0.53 -19.03
C ARG A 23 0.96 -2.03 -18.84
N ALA A 24 1.05 -2.81 -19.91
CA ALA A 24 0.61 -4.21 -19.99
C ALA A 24 0.95 -5.09 -18.75
N ASN A 25 2.13 -4.91 -18.13
CA ASN A 25 2.68 -5.89 -17.18
C ASN A 25 3.06 -5.36 -15.79
N GLY A 26 2.79 -4.09 -15.45
CA GLY A 26 3.28 -3.49 -14.19
C GLY A 26 2.31 -2.52 -13.52
N CYS A 27 1.13 -3.01 -13.11
CA CYS A 27 0.06 -2.17 -12.57
C CYS A 27 0.11 -2.11 -11.04
N VAL A 28 0.45 -0.95 -10.48
CA VAL A 28 0.45 -0.73 -9.02
C VAL A 28 -0.35 0.51 -8.65
N GLU A 29 -1.07 0.44 -7.52
CA GLU A 29 -1.66 1.60 -6.86
C GLU A 29 -1.06 1.78 -5.47
N VAL A 30 -0.90 3.04 -5.07
CA VAL A 30 -0.45 3.42 -3.73
C VAL A 30 -1.52 4.31 -3.10
N GLY A 31 -1.92 4.00 -1.88
CA GLY A 31 -2.83 4.81 -1.08
C GLY A 31 -2.19 5.25 0.23
N SER A 32 -2.75 6.28 0.86
CA SER A 32 -2.24 6.86 2.10
C SER A 32 -3.33 6.97 3.16
N GLY A 33 -2.96 6.72 4.41
CA GLY A 33 -3.77 6.97 5.59
C GLY A 33 -2.93 7.63 6.68
N ARG A 34 -3.55 8.01 7.80
CA ARG A 34 -2.88 8.78 8.88
C ARG A 34 -1.55 8.16 9.36
N HIS A 35 -1.47 6.83 9.44
CA HIS A 35 -0.28 6.11 9.92
C HIS A 35 0.09 4.91 9.05
N VAL A 36 -0.42 4.86 7.81
CA VAL A 36 -0.26 3.70 6.93
C VAL A 36 -0.12 4.13 5.48
N ILE A 37 0.68 3.40 4.73
CA ILE A 37 0.73 3.42 3.27
C ILE A 37 0.27 2.05 2.79
N GLY A 38 -0.66 2.02 1.84
CA GLY A 38 -1.11 0.78 1.20
C GLY A 38 -0.55 0.67 -0.21
N VAL A 39 -0.15 -0.53 -0.60
CA VAL A 39 0.26 -0.86 -1.97
C VAL A 39 -0.56 -2.06 -2.44
N ARG A 40 -1.11 -2.00 -3.65
CA ARG A 40 -1.85 -3.12 -4.25
C ARG A 40 -1.66 -3.20 -5.76
N ASP A 41 -1.99 -4.36 -6.30
CA ASP A 41 -2.10 -4.56 -7.75
C ASP A 41 -3.35 -3.85 -8.28
N SER A 42 -3.19 -2.98 -9.29
CA SER A 42 -4.33 -2.21 -9.82
C SER A 42 -5.34 -3.06 -10.59
N LYS A 43 -4.95 -4.24 -11.08
CA LYS A 43 -5.83 -5.13 -11.86
C LYS A 43 -6.85 -5.80 -10.94
N LEU A 44 -6.43 -6.13 -9.71
CA LEU A 44 -7.30 -6.73 -8.70
C LEU A 44 -8.11 -5.69 -7.91
N GLY A 45 -7.62 -4.45 -7.83
CA GLY A 45 -8.34 -3.35 -7.19
C GLY A 45 -8.73 -3.66 -5.73
N GLN A 46 -9.99 -3.44 -5.36
CA GLN A 46 -10.48 -3.71 -4.00
C GLN A 46 -10.54 -5.21 -3.64
N ALA A 47 -10.55 -6.11 -4.64
CA ALA A 47 -10.54 -7.55 -4.41
C ALA A 47 -9.13 -8.10 -4.17
N GLY A 48 -8.09 -7.32 -4.47
CA GLY A 48 -6.69 -7.69 -4.29
C GLY A 48 -6.20 -7.50 -2.84
N PRO A 49 -5.17 -8.25 -2.43
CA PRO A 49 -4.50 -8.01 -1.16
C PRO A 49 -3.84 -6.63 -1.14
N VAL A 50 -3.82 -6.01 0.04
CA VAL A 50 -3.14 -4.73 0.28
C VAL A 50 -1.94 -4.97 1.18
N LEU A 51 -0.74 -4.66 0.67
CA LEU A 51 0.46 -4.57 1.50
C LEU A 51 0.42 -3.24 2.25
N THR A 52 0.41 -3.31 3.59
CA THR A 52 0.41 -2.12 4.45
C THR A 52 1.78 -1.88 5.07
N LEU A 53 2.27 -0.66 4.96
CA LEU A 53 3.57 -0.21 5.47
C LEU A 53 3.38 1.00 6.37
N THR A 54 4.29 1.23 7.31
CA THR A 54 4.35 2.54 7.99
C THR A 54 4.94 3.59 7.03
N PRO A 55 4.64 4.89 7.21
CA PRO A 55 5.24 5.95 6.41
C PRO A 55 6.77 5.94 6.41
N ALA A 56 7.39 5.59 7.55
CA ALA A 56 8.84 5.49 7.68
C ALA A 56 9.42 4.37 6.81
N VAL A 57 8.79 3.19 6.81
CA VAL A 57 9.22 2.05 5.97
C VAL A 57 9.06 2.38 4.49
N TRP A 58 7.96 3.03 4.10
CA TRP A 58 7.74 3.48 2.72
C TRP A 58 8.81 4.48 2.24
N SER A 59 9.17 5.45 3.09
CA SER A 59 10.23 6.43 2.79
C SER A 59 11.60 5.78 2.64
N ALA A 60 11.95 4.84 3.53
CA ALA A 60 13.19 4.09 3.43
C ALA A 60 13.26 3.24 2.15
N PHE A 61 12.16 2.54 1.83
CA PHE A 61 12.05 1.72 0.62
C PHE A 61 12.23 2.54 -0.66
N THR A 62 11.51 3.65 -0.80
CA THR A 62 11.59 4.51 -2.01
C THR A 62 12.94 5.21 -2.15
N THR A 63 13.57 5.58 -1.04
CA THR A 63 14.95 6.09 -1.04
C THR A 63 15.93 5.03 -1.55
N ALA A 64 15.81 3.79 -1.06
CA ALA A 64 16.65 2.68 -1.50
C ALA A 64 16.45 2.33 -2.98
N LEU A 65 15.20 2.36 -3.49
CA LEU A 65 14.91 2.19 -4.91
C LEU A 65 15.59 3.26 -5.77
N ARG A 66 15.49 4.53 -5.39
CA ARG A 66 16.13 5.63 -6.11
C ARG A 66 17.65 5.52 -6.12
N GLY A 67 18.22 4.96 -5.05
CA GLY A 67 19.65 4.69 -4.93
C GLY A 67 20.14 3.44 -5.66
N GLY A 68 19.27 2.71 -6.39
CA GLY A 68 19.66 1.51 -7.14
C GLY A 68 20.02 0.30 -6.26
N ARG A 69 19.57 0.28 -4.99
CA ARG A 69 19.95 -0.80 -4.05
C ARG A 69 19.43 -2.19 -4.44
N PHE A 70 18.45 -2.25 -5.33
CA PHE A 70 17.74 -3.48 -5.70
C PHE A 70 17.87 -3.80 -7.20
N ASP A 71 18.82 -3.18 -7.89
CA ASP A 71 19.21 -3.50 -9.27
C ASP A 71 20.24 -4.65 -9.30
#